data_AF-A0A818WCJ2-F1
#
_entry.id   AF-A0A818WCJ2-F1
#
_cell.length_a   1.000
_cell.length_b   1.000
_cell.length_c   1.000
_cell.angle_alpha   90.00
_cell.angle_beta   90.00
_cell.angle_gamma   90.00
#
_symmetry.space_group_name_H-M   'P 1'
#
loop_
_entity.id
_entity.type
_entity.pdbx_description
1 polymer ?
#
loop_
_entity_poly.entity_id
_entity_poly.type
_entity_poly.pdbx_seq_one_letter_code
_entity_poly.pdbx_strand_id
1 'polypeptide(L)'
;MASARNLCQHSDINGNQCTSNDYILCPHCQLQLCLKHLNYHQELLRSELYDLCHDIDCVRLDLDSLIFDSNNHREHLFKQLDEWYQLQINLIERRLILSCQGFFLTVSI
;
A
#
# COMPACT_ATOMS: atom_id res chain seq x y z
N MET A 1 46.36 35.30 -5.16
CA MET A 1 45.00 35.89 -5.24
C MET A 1 44.16 35.01 -6.15
N ALA A 2 43.26 34.20 -5.57
CA ALA A 2 42.39 33.33 -6.37
C ALA A 2 41.44 34.20 -7.20
N SER A 3 41.46 34.02 -8.51
CA SER A 3 40.62 34.76 -9.46
C SER A 3 39.14 34.45 -9.17
N ALA A 4 38.32 35.48 -8.97
CA ALA A 4 36.88 35.38 -8.76
C ALA A 4 36.10 34.73 -9.92
N ARG A 5 36.78 34.32 -10.99
CA ARG A 5 36.19 33.67 -12.18
C ARG A 5 35.81 32.20 -11.97
N ASN A 6 36.19 31.58 -10.85
CA ASN A 6 35.89 30.17 -10.57
C ASN A 6 34.90 29.96 -9.40
N LEU A 7 34.25 31.01 -8.91
CA LEU A 7 33.29 30.92 -7.80
C LEU A 7 31.89 30.58 -8.29
N CYS A 8 31.12 29.87 -7.46
CA CYS A 8 29.82 29.37 -7.85
C CYS A 8 28.83 30.51 -7.86
N GLN A 9 28.22 30.76 -9.02
CA GLN A 9 27.22 31.81 -9.16
C GLN A 9 25.85 31.41 -8.61
N HIS A 10 25.70 30.20 -8.07
CA HIS A 10 24.46 29.72 -7.48
C HIS A 10 24.48 29.92 -5.96
N SER A 11 23.36 30.34 -5.41
CA SER A 11 23.14 30.34 -3.96
C SER A 11 22.74 28.95 -3.48
N ASP A 12 23.01 28.64 -2.21
CA ASP A 12 22.41 27.49 -1.55
C ASP A 12 20.90 27.70 -1.32
N ILE A 13 20.22 26.68 -0.79
CA ILE A 13 18.77 26.73 -0.54
C ILE A 13 18.36 27.83 0.45
N ASN A 14 19.30 28.36 1.24
CA ASN A 14 19.10 29.44 2.19
C ASN A 14 19.47 30.82 1.60
N GLY A 15 19.81 30.87 0.31
CA GLY A 15 20.19 32.10 -0.38
C GLY A 15 21.64 32.53 -0.16
N ASN A 16 22.47 31.76 0.55
CA ASN A 16 23.87 32.10 0.74
C ASN A 16 24.68 31.79 -0.52
N GLN A 17 25.53 32.72 -0.92
CA GLN A 17 26.36 32.54 -2.11
C GLN A 17 27.36 31.40 -1.91
N CYS A 18 27.41 30.46 -2.85
CA CYS A 18 28.33 29.33 -2.77
C CYS A 18 29.75 29.77 -3.11
N THR A 19 30.68 29.52 -2.19
CA THR A 19 32.10 29.87 -2.34
C THR A 19 32.97 28.71 -2.85
N SER A 20 32.35 27.62 -3.32
CA SER A 20 33.06 26.45 -3.84
C SER A 20 33.73 26.77 -5.17
N ASN A 21 34.97 26.30 -5.32
CA ASN A 21 35.71 26.34 -6.58
C ASN A 21 35.74 24.97 -7.28
N ASP A 22 35.03 23.97 -6.75
CA ASP A 22 35.04 22.59 -7.24
C ASP A 22 33.87 22.35 -8.21
N TYR A 23 34.20 22.05 -9.48
CA TYR A 23 33.23 21.83 -10.55
C TYR A 23 33.51 20.57 -11.34
N ILE A 24 32.43 20.04 -11.92
CA ILE A 24 32.47 19.05 -12.97
C ILE A 24 31.68 19.57 -14.18
N LEU A 25 32.14 19.26 -15.39
CA LEU A 25 31.37 19.52 -16.60
C LEU A 25 30.34 18.42 -16.79
N CYS A 26 29.08 18.79 -17.01
CA CYS A 26 28.06 17.82 -17.38
C CYS A 26 28.44 17.13 -18.71
N PRO A 27 28.53 15.79 -18.77
CA PRO A 27 28.93 15.09 -19.98
C PRO A 27 27.91 15.25 -21.13
N HIS A 28 26.66 15.60 -20.83
CA HIS A 28 25.59 15.76 -21.83
C HIS A 28 25.49 17.18 -22.40
N CYS A 29 25.62 18.21 -21.56
CA CYS A 29 25.36 19.60 -21.95
C CYS A 29 26.52 20.57 -21.69
N GLN A 30 27.68 20.06 -21.22
CA GLN A 30 28.89 20.86 -20.92
C GLN A 30 28.68 21.99 -19.90
N LEU A 31 27.59 21.95 -19.14
CA LEU A 31 27.32 22.90 -18.07
C LEU A 31 28.29 22.68 -16.90
N GLN A 32 28.84 23.75 -16.34
CA GLN A 32 29.65 23.68 -15.12
C GLN A 32 28.74 23.46 -13.91
N LEU A 33 28.87 22.29 -13.28
CA LEU A 33 28.11 21.90 -12.11
C LEU A 33 28.99 21.98 -10.87
N CYS A 34 28.58 22.77 -9.89
CA CYS A 34 29.27 22.84 -8.60
C CYS A 34 29.07 21.52 -7.84
N LEU A 35 30.17 20.86 -7.48
CA LEU A 35 30.12 19.54 -6.81
C LEU A 35 29.39 19.59 -5.47
N LYS A 36 29.58 20.65 -4.68
CA LYS A 36 28.88 20.84 -3.39
C LYS A 36 27.36 20.78 -3.54
N HIS A 37 26.80 21.51 -4.51
CA HIS A 37 25.35 21.52 -4.75
C HIS A 37 24.88 20.21 -5.36
N LEU A 38 25.66 19.62 -6.27
CA LEU A 38 25.31 18.33 -6.85
C LEU A 38 25.18 17.24 -5.77
N ASN A 39 26.15 17.15 -4.86
CA ASN A 39 26.11 16.22 -3.74
C ASN A 39 24.92 16.49 -2.82
N TYR A 40 24.68 17.76 -2.48
CA TYR A 40 23.53 18.15 -1.67
C TYR A 40 22.19 17.74 -2.32
N HIS A 41 22.00 18.02 -3.61
CA HIS A 41 20.80 17.60 -4.34
C HIS A 41 20.70 16.06 -4.43
N GLN A 42 21.81 15.36 -4.59
CA GLN A 42 21.82 13.89 -4.56
C GLN A 42 21.41 13.33 -3.19
N GLU A 43 21.85 13.96 -2.10
CA GLU A 43 21.44 13.59 -0.74
C GLU A 43 19.95 13.86 -0.51
N LEU A 44 19.45 15.01 -0.93
CA LEU A 44 18.01 15.33 -0.87
C LEU A 44 17.17 14.32 -1.64
N LEU A 45 17.50 14.09 -2.92
CA LEU A 45 16.77 13.13 -3.74
C LEU A 45 16.82 11.71 -3.17
N ARG A 46 17.94 11.33 -2.54
CA ARG A 46 18.07 10.04 -1.87
C ARG A 46 17.18 9.96 -0.63
N SER A 47 17.10 11.03 0.16
CA SER A 47 16.19 11.11 1.32
C SER A 47 14.73 10.99 0.86
N GLU A 48 14.32 11.78 -0.13
CA GLU A 48 12.96 11.74 -0.68
C GLU A 48 12.60 10.36 -1.23
N LEU A 49 13.56 9.68 -1.88
CA LEU A 49 13.35 8.32 -2.36
C LEU A 49 13.13 7.34 -1.20
N TYR A 50 13.90 7.45 -0.11
CA TYR A 50 13.71 6.58 1.06
C TYR A 50 12.37 6.83 1.74
N ASP A 51 11.95 8.09 1.87
CA ASP A 51 10.65 8.45 2.44
C ASP A 51 9.51 7.87 1.58
N LEU A 52 9.60 8.01 0.26
CA LEU A 52 8.62 7.41 -0.67
C LEU A 52 8.59 5.88 -0.58
N CYS A 53 9.75 5.22 -0.49
CA CYS A 53 9.81 3.77 -0.31
C CYS A 53 9.15 3.35 1.01
N HIS A 54 9.38 4.10 2.09
CA HIS A 54 8.75 3.85 3.37
C HIS A 54 7.23 3.99 3.31
N ASP A 55 6.73 5.05 2.68
CA ASP A 55 5.29 5.27 2.50
C ASP A 55 4.64 4.14 1.69
N ILE A 56 5.31 3.68 0.61
CA ILE A 56 4.86 2.53 -0.18
C ILE A 56 4.78 1.26 0.67
N ASP A 57 5.80 0.99 1.49
CA ASP A 57 5.81 -0.18 2.37
C ASP A 57 4.70 -0.11 3.42
N CYS A 58 4.43 1.06 4.00
CA CYS A 58 3.31 1.28 4.92
C CYS A 58 1.96 1.00 4.25
N VAL A 59 1.72 1.55 3.06
CA VAL A 59 0.49 1.30 2.29
C VAL A 59 0.35 -0.19 1.94
N ARG A 60 1.46 -0.87 1.61
CA ARG A 60 1.43 -2.32 1.36
C ARG A 60 0.96 -3.10 2.59
N LEU A 61 1.47 -2.77 3.78
CA LEU A 61 1.06 -3.41 5.03
C LEU A 61 -0.43 -3.18 5.33
N ASP A 62 -0.93 -1.97 5.11
CA ASP A 62 -2.35 -1.66 5.29
C ASP A 62 -3.24 -2.48 4.34
N LEU A 63 -2.83 -2.61 3.08
CA LEU A 63 -3.52 -3.44 2.09
C LEU A 63 -3.52 -4.93 2.49
N ASP A 64 -2.39 -5.45 2.94
CA ASP A 64 -2.29 -6.84 3.40
C ASP A 64 -3.23 -7.10 4.59
N SER A 65 -3.32 -6.15 5.54
CA SER A 65 -4.26 -6.23 6.66
C SER A 65 -5.72 -6.22 6.19
N LEU A 66 -6.08 -5.33 5.26
CA LEU A 66 -7.44 -5.26 4.73
C LEU A 66 -7.84 -6.54 3.96
N ILE A 67 -6.90 -7.12 3.20
CA ILE A 67 -7.12 -8.38 2.50
C ILE A 67 -7.35 -9.51 3.49
N PHE A 68 -6.55 -9.58 4.56
CA PHE A 68 -6.70 -10.57 5.62
C PHE A 68 -8.08 -10.47 6.30
N ASP A 69 -8.48 -9.27 6.71
CA ASP A 69 -9.78 -9.04 7.36
C ASP A 69 -10.95 -9.36 6.42
N SER A 70 -10.85 -8.95 5.16
CA SER A 70 -11.86 -9.24 4.13
C SER A 70 -12.03 -10.75 3.91
N ASN A 71 -10.93 -11.49 3.83
CA ASN A 71 -10.97 -12.94 3.68
C ASN A 71 -11.58 -13.62 4.91
N ASN A 72 -11.21 -13.21 6.12
CA ASN A 72 -11.80 -13.72 7.36
C ASN A 72 -13.30 -13.44 7.42
N HIS A 73 -13.73 -12.23 7.05
CA HIS A 73 -15.13 -11.88 7.04
C HIS A 73 -15.91 -12.71 6.02
N ARG A 74 -15.33 -12.91 4.82
CA ARG A 74 -15.91 -13.77 3.78
C ARG A 74 -16.07 -15.21 4.26
N GLU A 75 -15.07 -15.79 4.92
CA GLU A 75 -15.14 -17.14 5.49
C GLU A 75 -16.22 -17.23 6.58
N HIS A 76 -16.31 -16.23 7.45
CA HIS A 76 -17.34 -16.18 8.48
C HIS A 76 -18.76 -16.14 7.87
N LEU A 77 -18.96 -15.34 6.82
CA LEU A 77 -20.24 -15.28 6.10
C LEU A 77 -20.60 -16.60 5.43
N PHE A 78 -19.64 -17.28 4.79
CA PHE A 78 -19.88 -18.61 4.21
C PHE A 78 -20.27 -19.63 5.27
N LYS A 79 -19.60 -19.62 6.43
CA LYS A 79 -19.97 -20.50 7.54
C LYS A 79 -21.39 -20.24 8.05
N GLN A 80 -21.78 -18.97 8.21
CA GLN A 80 -23.14 -18.62 8.61
C GLN A 80 -24.18 -19.04 7.57
N LEU A 81 -23.85 -18.93 6.29
CA LEU A 81 -24.73 -19.38 5.21
C LEU A 81 -24.91 -20.90 5.24
N ASP A 82 -23.83 -21.65 5.45
CA ASP A 82 -23.88 -23.11 5.58
C ASP A 82 -24.71 -23.54 6.80
N GLU A 83 -24.50 -22.91 7.95
CA GLU A 83 -25.28 -23.16 9.17
C GLU A 83 -26.78 -22.89 8.95
N TRP A 84 -27.11 -21.78 8.30
CA TRP A 84 -28.48 -21.45 7.94
C TRP A 84 -29.08 -22.48 6.96
N TYR A 85 -28.32 -22.87 5.94
CA TYR A 85 -28.75 -23.85 4.95
C TYR A 85 -29.06 -25.21 5.60
N GLN A 86 -28.18 -25.68 6.48
CA GLN A 86 -28.41 -26.92 7.24
C GLN A 86 -29.64 -26.81 8.14
N LEU A 87 -29.87 -25.66 8.77
CA LEU A 87 -31.08 -25.44 9.55
C LEU A 87 -32.35 -25.54 8.68
N GLN A 88 -32.34 -24.98 7.47
CA GLN A 88 -33.48 -25.06 6.55
C GLN A 88 -33.75 -26.50 6.11
N ILE A 89 -32.71 -27.27 5.77
CA ILE A 89 -32.87 -28.71 5.46
C ILE A 89 -33.54 -29.42 6.63
N ASN A 90 -33.01 -29.27 7.84
CA ASN A 90 -33.57 -29.91 9.04
C ASN A 90 -35.04 -29.54 9.28
N LEU A 91 -35.43 -28.28 9.04
CA LEU A 91 -36.81 -27.83 9.19
C LEU A 91 -37.73 -28.46 8.13
N ILE A 92 -37.27 -28.56 6.88
CA ILE A 92 -38.02 -29.20 5.79
C ILE A 92 -38.19 -30.69 6.07
N GLU A 93 -37.12 -31.39 6.46
CA GLU A 93 -37.15 -32.81 6.80
C GLU A 93 -38.13 -33.09 7.93
N ARG A 94 -38.10 -32.29 9.02
CA ARG A 94 -39.07 -32.41 10.12
C ARG A 94 -40.51 -32.22 9.63
N ARG A 95 -40.76 -31.26 8.75
CA ARG A 95 -42.10 -31.01 8.19
C ARG A 95 -42.59 -32.18 7.34
N LEU A 96 -41.70 -32.76 6.53
CA LEU A 96 -41.99 -33.94 5.71
C LEU A 96 -42.34 -35.15 6.59
N ILE A 97 -41.53 -35.43 7.62
CA ILE A 97 -41.78 -36.55 8.57
C ILE A 97 -43.17 -36.40 9.22
N LEU A 98 -43.49 -35.21 9.73
CA LEU A 98 -44.80 -34.94 10.36
C LEU A 98 -45.96 -35.11 9.37
N SER A 99 -45.79 -34.68 8.12
CA SER A 99 -46.82 -34.84 7.09
C SER A 99 -47.08 -36.30 6.71
N CYS A 100 -46.03 -37.12 6.62
CA CYS A 100 -46.15 -38.55 6.36
C CYS A 100 -46.83 -39.30 7.52
N GLN A 101 -46.50 -38.96 8.77
CA GLN A 101 -47.14 -39.54 9.95
C GLN A 101 -48.63 -39.19 10.05
N GLY A 102 -49.00 -37.94 9.73
CA GLY A 102 -50.40 -37.51 9.67
C GLY A 102 -51.20 -38.26 8.60
N PHE A 103 -50.61 -38.52 7.43
CA PHE A 103 -51.25 -39.25 6.34
C PHE A 103 -51.55 -40.72 6.69
N PHE A 104 -50.62 -41.40 7.39
CA PHE A 104 -50.82 -42.79 7.83
C PHE A 104 -51.94 -42.94 8.87
N LEU A 105 -52.13 -41.94 9.74
CA LEU A 105 -53.23 -41.92 10.72
C LEU A 105 -54.60 -41.69 10.07
N THR A 106 -54.67 -40.90 8.99
CA THR A 106 -55.93 -40.63 8.28
C THR A 106 -56.39 -41.74 7.33
N VAL A 107 -55.47 -42.59 6.84
CA VAL A 107 -55.79 -43.70 5.94
C VAL A 107 -56.15 -44.99 6.69
N SER A 108 -55.90 -45.04 8.00
CA SER A 108 -56.16 -46.20 8.87
C SER A 108 -57.51 -46.17 9.61
N ILE A 109 -58.44 -45.29 9.20
CA ILE A 109 -59.83 -45.17 9.71
C ILE A 109 -60.78 -45.51 8.55
#